data_AF-A0A848J313-F1
#
_entry.id   AF-A0A848J313-F1
#
_cell.length_a   1.000
_cell.length_b   1.000
_cell.length_c   1.000
_cell.angle_alpha   90.00
_cell.angle_beta   90.00
_cell.angle_gamma   90.00
#
_symmetry.space_group_name_H-M   'P 1'
#
loop_
_entity.id
_entity.type
_entity.pdbx_description
1 polymer ?
#
loop_
_entity_poly.entity_id
_entity_poly.type
_entity_poly.pdbx_seq_one_letter_code
_entity_poly.pdbx_strand_id
1 'polypeptide(L)'
;MRQRIHWVLLTLILLCYSCSENFSINSEICNEQHYISEFVMNPEIYISNKKFTFKVDHFDSLNEKYLTDTIQLITSNKKWTFDSLQYRIEWVIDNMSSSTGVSVNDSAIWLHPPRSNKLYKKLEFSPFPYVVFSKDSSFTWSFAFDVPSSYSIKEIAEWQGIRTFSSHYKISDTVLLPTPLGDLQCLKIVGECDNTLNTTILTSYFNHKYVFVRMEYSTVDNQKIVFDLIEMSDYEDKSNISLFPELLNE
;
A
#
# COMPACT_ATOMS: atom_id res chain seq x y z
N MET A 1 -50.91 -22.88 -52.59
CA MET A 1 -49.90 -23.61 -53.37
C MET A 1 -49.14 -24.52 -52.41
N ARG A 2 -49.43 -25.83 -52.47
CA ARG A 2 -48.87 -26.91 -51.63
C ARG A 2 -47.46 -27.26 -52.11
N GLN A 3 -46.58 -27.68 -51.20
CA GLN A 3 -45.74 -28.90 -51.22
C GLN A 3 -44.76 -28.79 -50.02
N ARG A 4 -44.77 -29.65 -48.98
CA ARG A 4 -44.51 -31.11 -48.83
C ARG A 4 -43.02 -31.51 -48.89
N ILE A 5 -42.37 -31.75 -47.73
CA ILE A 5 -41.95 -33.02 -47.05
C ILE A 5 -40.52 -33.51 -47.41
N HIS A 6 -39.68 -33.75 -46.39
CA HIS A 6 -38.91 -34.99 -46.08
C HIS A 6 -37.48 -34.76 -45.52
N TRP A 7 -37.35 -35.08 -44.22
CA TRP A 7 -36.32 -35.88 -43.54
C TRP A 7 -35.17 -36.49 -44.37
N VAL A 8 -33.95 -36.37 -43.83
CA VAL A 8 -33.01 -37.52 -43.75
C VAL A 8 -32.30 -37.51 -42.40
N LEU A 9 -32.54 -38.59 -41.67
CA LEU A 9 -31.84 -39.07 -40.48
C LEU A 9 -30.64 -39.90 -40.98
N LEU A 10 -29.45 -39.80 -40.39
CA LEU A 10 -28.47 -40.89 -40.46
C LEU A 10 -27.84 -41.13 -39.09
N THR A 11 -28.25 -42.26 -38.53
CA THR A 11 -27.75 -42.92 -37.33
C THR A 11 -26.50 -43.73 -37.68
N LEU A 12 -25.53 -43.87 -36.77
CA LEU A 12 -24.99 -45.21 -36.46
C LEU A 12 -24.25 -45.21 -35.10
N ILE A 13 -24.79 -46.01 -34.19
CA ILE A 13 -24.13 -46.50 -32.98
C ILE A 13 -23.48 -47.83 -33.35
N LEU A 14 -22.23 -48.06 -32.93
CA LEU A 14 -21.70 -49.41 -32.72
C LEU A 14 -20.69 -49.41 -31.58
N LEU A 15 -21.09 -50.09 -30.50
CA LEU A 15 -20.26 -50.56 -29.39
C LEU A 15 -19.42 -51.76 -29.86
N CYS A 16 -18.16 -51.83 -29.46
CA CYS A 16 -17.50 -53.10 -29.14
C CYS A 16 -16.24 -52.88 -28.28
N TYR A 17 -16.37 -53.26 -27.01
CA TYR A 17 -15.45 -54.02 -26.16
C TYR A 17 -13.92 -53.85 -26.25
N SER A 18 -13.38 -53.55 -25.06
CA SER A 18 -12.16 -54.08 -24.44
C SER A 18 -10.81 -53.91 -25.15
N CYS A 19 -10.01 -52.98 -24.63
CA CYS A 19 -8.62 -53.30 -24.31
C CYS A 19 -8.18 -52.46 -23.11
N SER A 20 -7.85 -53.15 -22.03
CA SER A 20 -7.14 -52.63 -20.87
C SER A 20 -5.73 -52.26 -21.29
N GLU A 21 -5.30 -51.02 -21.04
CA GLU A 21 -3.90 -50.72 -20.77
C GLU A 21 -3.79 -49.38 -20.06
N ASN A 22 -2.93 -49.38 -19.04
CA ASN A 22 -2.73 -48.33 -18.05
C ASN A 22 -2.32 -47.02 -18.72
N PHE A 23 -3.08 -45.95 -18.46
CA PHE A 23 -2.58 -44.59 -18.60
C PHE A 23 -2.84 -43.83 -17.32
N SER A 24 -1.83 -43.80 -16.46
CA SER A 24 -1.70 -42.93 -15.31
C SER A 24 -1.61 -41.50 -15.83
N ILE A 25 -2.75 -40.83 -15.96
CA ILE A 25 -2.75 -39.37 -16.12
C ILE A 25 -2.51 -38.83 -14.71
N ASN A 26 -1.28 -38.38 -14.47
CA ASN A 26 -0.97 -37.47 -13.36
C ASN A 26 -1.89 -36.26 -13.50
N SER A 27 -2.99 -36.25 -12.74
CA SER A 27 -3.79 -35.06 -12.51
C SER A 27 -3.11 -34.21 -11.44
N GLU A 28 -1.91 -33.70 -11.75
CA GLU A 28 -1.30 -32.56 -11.05
C GLU A 28 -1.58 -31.31 -11.87
N ILE A 29 -2.86 -30.94 -11.95
CA ILE A 29 -3.27 -29.55 -12.19
C ILE A 29 -4.46 -29.33 -11.25
N CYS A 30 -4.18 -29.32 -9.95
CA CYS A 30 -5.10 -28.76 -8.96
C CYS A 30 -4.84 -27.26 -8.90
N ASN A 31 -5.66 -26.52 -9.65
CA ASN A 31 -5.96 -25.10 -9.52
C ASN A 31 -5.34 -24.37 -8.31
N GLU A 32 -4.23 -23.68 -8.52
CA GLU A 32 -3.88 -22.50 -7.71
C GLU A 32 -4.75 -21.32 -8.17
N GLN A 33 -6.04 -21.38 -7.82
CA GLN A 33 -6.93 -20.22 -7.78
C GLN A 33 -7.53 -20.13 -6.38
N HIS A 34 -6.66 -20.08 -5.37
CA HIS A 34 -7.03 -19.60 -4.03
C HIS A 34 -6.66 -18.12 -3.90
N TYR A 35 -7.25 -17.27 -4.76
CA TYR A 35 -7.21 -15.82 -4.56
C TYR A 35 -8.40 -15.41 -3.68
N ILE A 36 -8.09 -15.01 -2.46
CA ILE A 36 -8.84 -14.11 -1.58
C ILE A 36 -10.28 -14.58 -1.26
N SER A 37 -10.41 -15.69 -0.54
CA SER A 37 -11.59 -15.88 0.31
C SER A 37 -11.24 -15.48 1.75
N GLU A 38 -11.90 -14.43 2.23
CA GLU A 38 -12.04 -14.04 3.65
C GLU A 38 -10.97 -13.18 4.33
N PHE A 39 -10.19 -12.38 3.61
CA PHE A 39 -9.57 -11.22 4.28
C PHE A 39 -10.62 -10.13 4.47
N VAL A 40 -11.25 -10.13 5.65
CA VAL A 40 -12.03 -8.98 6.12
C VAL A 40 -11.06 -7.82 6.28
N MET A 41 -11.04 -6.94 5.29
CA MET A 41 -10.38 -5.64 5.38
C MET A 41 -10.88 -4.91 6.62
N ASN A 42 -9.96 -4.45 7.46
CA ASN A 42 -10.28 -3.50 8.53
C ASN A 42 -9.79 -2.10 8.11
N PRO A 43 -10.54 -1.40 7.23
CA PRO A 43 -10.19 -0.04 6.82
C PRO A 43 -10.18 0.92 8.03
N GLU A 44 -10.81 0.55 9.14
CA GLU A 44 -10.90 1.40 10.32
C GLU A 44 -9.57 1.58 11.05
N ILE A 45 -8.54 0.81 10.71
CA ILE A 45 -7.25 0.85 11.41
C ILE A 45 -6.54 2.21 11.32
N TYR A 46 -6.72 2.95 10.22
CA TYR A 46 -6.19 4.31 10.06
C TYR A 46 -7.11 5.40 10.65
N ILE A 47 -8.26 5.03 11.21
CA ILE A 47 -9.22 5.95 11.84
C ILE A 47 -9.55 5.57 13.29
N SER A 48 -8.79 4.65 13.90
CA SER A 48 -9.06 4.09 15.23
C SER A 48 -8.00 4.45 16.28
N ASN A 49 -7.42 5.65 16.20
CA ASN A 49 -6.42 6.15 17.15
C ASN A 49 -5.31 5.13 17.42
N LYS A 50 -4.60 4.73 16.36
CA LYS A 50 -3.44 3.84 16.43
C LYS A 50 -2.14 4.62 16.35
N LYS A 51 -1.10 4.06 16.97
CA LYS A 51 0.29 4.44 16.78
C LYS A 51 1.02 3.30 16.08
N PHE A 52 1.69 3.62 14.97
CA PHE A 52 2.56 2.72 14.24
C PHE A 52 4.00 3.19 14.42
N THR A 53 4.87 2.33 14.91
CA THR A 53 6.30 2.62 15.05
C THR A 53 7.05 1.94 13.91
N PHE A 54 7.78 2.73 13.13
CA PHE A 54 8.62 2.25 12.04
C PHE A 54 10.09 2.41 12.38
N LYS A 55 10.88 1.36 12.16
CA LYS A 55 12.33 1.50 11.99
C LYS A 55 12.58 1.95 10.55
N VAL A 56 13.44 2.96 10.35
CA VAL A 56 13.73 3.49 9.01
C VAL A 56 15.23 3.43 8.73
N ASP A 57 15.64 2.63 7.75
CA ASP A 57 17.02 2.55 7.30
C ASP A 57 17.21 3.41 6.03
N HIS A 58 18.25 4.23 6.00
CA HIS A 58 18.62 5.07 4.85
C HIS A 58 19.92 4.57 4.24
N PHE A 59 19.94 4.48 2.92
CA PHE A 59 21.07 4.02 2.13
C PHE A 59 21.42 5.07 1.09
N ASP A 60 22.71 5.25 0.85
CA ASP A 60 23.19 6.16 -0.18
C ASP A 60 23.05 5.57 -1.59
N SER A 61 23.58 6.26 -2.59
CA SER A 61 23.53 5.82 -4.00
C SER A 61 24.41 4.61 -4.30
N LEU A 62 25.30 4.22 -3.38
CA LEU A 62 26.10 3.00 -3.45
C LEU A 62 25.43 1.84 -2.68
N ASN A 63 24.21 2.06 -2.17
CA ASN A 63 23.45 1.13 -1.35
C ASN A 63 24.15 0.81 -0.01
N GLU A 64 24.99 1.72 0.50
CA GLU A 64 25.57 1.63 1.83
C GLU A 64 24.64 2.29 2.85
N LYS A 65 24.30 1.56 3.91
CA LYS A 65 23.45 2.10 4.97
C LYS A 65 24.23 3.13 5.78
N TYR A 66 23.73 4.37 5.84
CA TYR A 66 24.40 5.46 6.57
C TYR A 66 23.61 5.97 7.77
N LEU A 67 22.31 5.64 7.89
CA LEU A 67 21.46 6.08 8.99
C LEU A 67 20.37 5.06 9.30
N THR A 68 20.05 4.91 10.58
CA THR A 68 18.84 4.25 11.07
C THR A 68 18.10 5.23 11.96
N ASP A 69 16.79 5.37 11.73
CA ASP A 69 15.86 6.26 12.44
C ASP A 69 14.69 5.43 13.00
N THR A 70 13.91 6.02 13.91
CA THR A 70 12.65 5.47 14.40
C THR A 70 11.59 6.56 14.34
N ILE A 71 10.60 6.36 13.49
CA ILE A 71 9.52 7.33 13.30
C ILE A 71 8.19 6.74 13.73
N GLN A 72 7.25 7.59 14.09
CA GLN A 72 5.90 7.16 14.46
C GLN A 72 4.87 7.78 13.53
N LEU A 73 3.85 6.98 13.19
CA LEU A 73 2.62 7.45 12.57
C LEU A 73 1.50 7.34 13.59
N ILE A 74 0.90 8.47 13.93
CA ILE A 74 -0.28 8.56 14.79
C ILE A 74 -1.49 8.80 13.90
N THR A 75 -2.54 8.01 14.12
CA THR A 75 -3.79 8.11 13.36
C THR A 75 -4.89 8.65 14.24
N SER A 76 -5.95 9.19 13.64
CA SER A 76 -7.11 9.65 14.39
C SER A 76 -8.39 9.55 13.58
N ASN A 77 -9.54 9.53 14.26
CA ASN A 77 -10.85 9.62 13.62
C ASN A 77 -11.22 11.06 13.18
N LYS A 78 -10.35 12.04 13.42
CA LYS A 78 -10.60 13.44 13.07
C LYS A 78 -10.40 13.63 11.56
N LYS A 79 -11.23 14.45 10.93
CA LYS A 79 -11.02 14.85 9.53
C LYS A 79 -9.81 15.77 9.40
N TRP A 80 -9.11 15.69 8.27
CA TRP A 80 -7.99 16.56 7.98
C TRP A 80 -8.50 17.96 7.60
N THR A 81 -7.91 19.01 8.18
CA THR A 81 -8.41 20.39 8.06
C THR A 81 -8.38 20.90 6.61
N PHE A 82 -7.46 20.41 5.79
CA PHE A 82 -7.27 20.86 4.42
C PHE A 82 -8.03 20.04 3.38
N ASP A 83 -8.49 18.84 3.73
CA ASP A 83 -9.33 18.00 2.89
C ASP A 83 -10.23 17.11 3.75
N SER A 84 -11.53 17.44 3.77
CA SER A 84 -12.54 16.71 4.56
C SER A 84 -12.79 15.27 4.10
N LEU A 85 -12.31 14.89 2.91
CA LEU A 85 -12.36 13.51 2.42
C LEU A 85 -11.28 12.64 3.09
N GLN A 86 -10.30 13.25 3.74
CA GLN A 86 -9.21 12.58 4.42
C GLN A 86 -9.36 12.61 5.94
N TYR A 87 -8.77 11.61 6.59
CA TYR A 87 -8.60 11.58 8.04
C TYR A 87 -7.23 12.12 8.40
N ARG A 88 -7.14 12.76 9.55
CA ARG A 88 -5.92 13.37 10.05
C ARG A 88 -4.98 12.29 10.59
N ILE A 89 -3.75 12.34 10.09
CA ILE A 89 -2.62 11.59 10.61
C ILE A 89 -1.51 12.56 11.02
N GLU A 90 -0.57 12.06 11.81
CA GLU A 90 0.64 12.77 12.20
C GLU A 90 1.86 11.86 12.07
N TRP A 91 2.89 12.35 11.40
CA TRP A 91 4.22 11.78 11.46
C TRP A 91 5.01 12.44 12.59
N VAL A 92 5.54 11.66 13.52
CA VAL A 92 6.40 12.13 14.61
C VAL A 92 7.83 11.65 14.33
N ILE A 93 8.73 12.62 14.17
CA ILE A 93 10.16 12.43 13.88
C ILE A 93 10.93 13.34 14.83
N ASP A 94 11.89 12.80 15.59
CA ASP A 94 12.67 13.57 16.58
C ASP A 94 11.82 14.42 17.56
N ASN A 95 10.70 13.84 18.05
CA ASN A 95 9.69 14.53 18.87
C ASN A 95 8.98 15.71 18.21
N MET A 96 9.16 15.92 16.90
CA MET A 96 8.44 16.90 16.11
C MET A 96 7.31 16.22 15.33
N SER A 97 6.08 16.66 15.55
CA SER A 97 4.90 16.18 14.84
C SER A 97 4.62 17.00 13.57
N SER A 98 4.29 16.32 12.47
CA SER A 98 3.80 16.93 11.24
C SER A 98 2.48 16.31 10.82
N SER A 99 1.41 17.11 10.80
CA SER A 99 0.08 16.65 10.46
C SER A 99 -0.17 16.64 8.96
N THR A 100 -0.81 15.58 8.48
CA THR A 100 -1.22 15.39 7.09
C THR A 100 -2.47 14.49 7.02
N GLY A 101 -2.79 13.95 5.85
CA GLY A 101 -4.00 13.17 5.62
C GLY A 101 -3.76 11.69 5.23
N VAL A 102 -4.79 10.87 5.45
CA VAL A 102 -4.95 9.53 4.89
C VAL A 102 -6.34 9.42 4.29
N SER A 103 -6.46 8.83 3.09
CA SER A 103 -7.75 8.46 2.51
C SER A 103 -7.97 6.96 2.67
N VAL A 104 -9.14 6.59 3.18
CA VAL A 104 -9.48 5.20 3.49
C VAL A 104 -10.94 4.96 3.11
N ASN A 105 -11.18 3.94 2.30
CA ASN A 105 -12.50 3.42 1.97
C ASN A 105 -12.41 1.94 1.59
N ASP A 106 -13.54 1.33 1.25
CA ASP A 106 -13.63 -0.10 0.93
C ASP A 106 -12.88 -0.49 -0.36
N SER A 107 -12.60 0.47 -1.25
CA SER A 107 -11.94 0.24 -2.53
C SER A 107 -10.46 0.56 -2.50
N ALA A 108 -10.00 1.44 -1.60
CA ALA A 108 -8.61 1.87 -1.59
C ALA A 108 -8.16 2.50 -0.27
N ILE A 109 -6.85 2.44 -0.04
CA ILE A 109 -6.15 3.18 1.02
C ILE A 109 -4.97 3.92 0.42
N TRP A 110 -4.89 5.22 0.66
CA TRP A 110 -3.76 6.07 0.29
C TRP A 110 -3.29 6.89 1.48
N LEU A 111 -1.99 6.81 1.77
CA LEU A 111 -1.35 7.41 2.93
C LEU A 111 -0.37 8.49 2.48
N HIS A 112 -0.46 9.68 3.05
CA HIS A 112 0.53 10.72 2.77
C HIS A 112 1.86 10.40 3.50
N PRO A 113 3.02 10.39 2.80
CA PRO A 113 4.31 10.06 3.42
C PRO A 113 4.80 11.17 4.38
N PRO A 114 5.78 10.88 5.25
CA PRO A 114 6.43 11.92 6.04
C PRO A 114 7.18 12.90 5.11
N ARG A 115 7.17 14.18 5.48
CA ARG A 115 7.75 15.26 4.65
C ARG A 115 8.34 16.44 5.44
N SER A 116 8.51 16.28 6.75
CA SER A 116 8.80 17.37 7.70
C SER A 116 10.27 17.80 7.79
N ASN A 117 11.20 17.00 7.26
CA ASN A 117 12.62 17.32 7.25
C ASN A 117 13.25 17.03 5.87
N LYS A 118 14.51 17.44 5.65
CA LYS A 118 15.19 17.27 4.37
C LYS A 118 15.30 15.82 3.89
N LEU A 119 15.42 14.86 4.81
CA LEU A 119 15.55 13.43 4.49
C LEU A 119 14.24 12.90 3.87
N TYR A 120 13.10 13.29 4.43
CA TYR A 120 11.79 12.80 4.01
C TYR A 120 11.07 13.70 3.01
N LYS A 121 11.49 14.96 2.85
CA LYS A 121 10.91 15.93 1.90
C LYS A 121 10.83 15.39 0.47
N LYS A 122 11.78 14.54 0.07
CA LYS A 122 11.82 13.90 -1.26
C LYS A 122 10.69 12.89 -1.50
N LEU A 123 10.09 12.37 -0.43
CA LEU A 123 8.94 11.47 -0.52
C LEU A 123 7.67 12.20 -0.97
N GLU A 124 7.62 13.53 -0.81
CA GLU A 124 6.53 14.34 -1.32
C GLU A 124 6.39 14.24 -2.83
N PHE A 125 7.44 13.96 -3.58
CA PHE A 125 7.36 13.81 -5.04
C PHE A 125 7.81 12.42 -5.50
N SER A 126 7.63 11.45 -4.61
CA SER A 126 7.74 10.02 -4.89
C SER A 126 6.32 9.39 -4.95
N PRO A 127 6.16 8.16 -5.43
CA PRO A 127 4.88 7.46 -5.28
C PRO A 127 4.51 7.35 -3.80
N PHE A 128 3.26 7.61 -3.47
CA PHE A 128 2.78 7.50 -2.09
C PHE A 128 2.34 6.07 -1.81
N PRO A 129 2.34 5.62 -0.54
CA PRO A 129 1.76 4.33 -0.19
C PRO A 129 0.28 4.32 -0.57
N TYR A 130 -0.04 3.54 -1.61
CA TYR A 130 -1.36 3.48 -2.22
C TYR A 130 -1.67 2.03 -2.58
N VAL A 131 -2.82 1.52 -2.14
CA VAL A 131 -3.36 0.23 -2.56
C VAL A 131 -4.80 0.39 -3.02
N VAL A 132 -5.13 -0.19 -4.18
CA VAL A 132 -6.51 -0.35 -4.67
C VAL A 132 -6.86 -1.83 -4.63
N PHE A 133 -7.99 -2.16 -4.00
CA PHE A 133 -8.47 -3.53 -3.85
C PHE A 133 -9.27 -3.92 -5.10
N SER A 134 -8.60 -4.59 -6.03
CA SER A 134 -9.21 -5.17 -7.23
C SER A 134 -9.25 -6.69 -7.14
N LYS A 135 -10.30 -7.28 -7.72
CA LYS A 135 -10.37 -8.74 -7.95
C LYS A 135 -9.56 -9.18 -9.17
N ASP A 136 -9.17 -8.23 -10.02
CA ASP A 136 -8.34 -8.46 -11.19
C ASP A 136 -6.87 -8.24 -10.82
N SER A 137 -6.07 -9.31 -10.87
CA SER A 137 -4.64 -9.29 -10.57
C SER A 137 -3.81 -8.51 -11.59
N SER A 138 -4.35 -8.23 -12.77
CA SER A 138 -3.71 -7.39 -13.80
C SER A 138 -4.05 -5.91 -13.67
N PHE A 139 -4.91 -5.55 -12.71
CA PHE A 139 -5.38 -4.18 -12.53
C PHE A 139 -4.23 -3.24 -12.15
N THR A 140 -4.16 -2.13 -12.89
CA THR A 140 -3.23 -1.03 -12.65
C THR A 140 -4.01 0.25 -12.39
N TRP A 141 -3.46 1.15 -11.59
CA TRP A 141 -4.07 2.46 -11.35
C TRP A 141 -3.02 3.57 -11.34
N SER A 142 -3.49 4.81 -11.45
CA SER A 142 -2.64 5.99 -11.43
C SER A 142 -3.09 6.96 -10.36
N PHE A 143 -2.15 7.73 -9.86
CA PHE A 143 -2.40 8.84 -8.94
C PHE A 143 -1.55 10.02 -9.35
N ALA A 144 -2.17 11.19 -9.46
CA ALA A 144 -1.47 12.42 -9.78
C ALA A 144 -1.78 13.47 -8.72
N PHE A 145 -0.78 14.25 -8.36
CA PHE A 145 -0.93 15.29 -7.34
C PHE A 145 -0.01 16.47 -7.61
N ASP A 146 -0.48 17.65 -7.21
CA ASP A 146 0.20 18.92 -7.41
C ASP A 146 1.06 19.28 -6.21
N VAL A 147 2.35 19.55 -6.47
CA VAL A 147 3.35 19.84 -5.45
C VAL A 147 3.90 21.25 -5.63
N PRO A 148 3.75 22.13 -4.63
CA PRO A 148 4.34 23.47 -4.68
C PRO A 148 5.87 23.43 -4.54
N SER A 149 6.54 24.42 -5.10
CA SER A 149 8.01 24.57 -5.06
C SER A 149 8.58 24.68 -3.65
N SER A 150 7.76 24.89 -2.61
CA SER A 150 8.20 24.76 -1.22
C SER A 150 8.74 23.35 -0.91
N TYR A 151 8.34 22.33 -1.68
CA TYR A 151 8.87 20.97 -1.58
C TYR A 151 10.09 20.69 -2.45
N SER A 152 10.50 21.65 -3.28
CA SER A 152 11.69 21.51 -4.10
C SER A 152 12.95 21.41 -3.24
N ILE A 153 13.93 20.69 -3.74
CA ILE A 153 15.21 20.45 -3.06
C ILE A 153 16.31 20.94 -3.97
N LYS A 154 16.99 22.01 -3.56
CA LYS A 154 18.12 22.56 -4.30
C LYS A 154 19.16 21.47 -4.57
N GLU A 155 19.74 21.49 -5.77
CA GLU A 155 20.75 20.53 -6.27
C GLU A 155 20.28 19.08 -6.48
N ILE A 156 19.04 18.74 -6.07
CA ILE A 156 18.47 17.40 -6.21
C ILE A 156 17.25 17.43 -7.17
N ALA A 157 16.27 18.27 -6.85
CA ALA A 157 15.03 18.40 -7.60
C ALA A 157 14.44 19.80 -7.41
N GLU A 158 14.93 20.77 -8.18
CA GLU A 158 14.50 22.15 -8.11
C GLU A 158 13.47 22.48 -9.20
N TRP A 159 12.38 23.16 -8.82
CA TRP A 159 11.39 23.72 -9.74
C TRP A 159 10.76 24.98 -9.15
N GLN A 160 10.07 25.74 -9.99
CA GLN A 160 9.31 26.93 -9.59
C GLN A 160 7.81 26.70 -9.77
N GLY A 161 7.00 27.37 -8.93
CA GLY A 161 5.54 27.24 -8.98
C GLY A 161 5.04 25.88 -8.50
N ILE A 162 3.99 25.39 -9.15
CA ILE A 162 3.36 24.09 -8.84
C ILE A 162 3.75 23.11 -9.93
N ARG A 163 4.00 21.86 -9.53
CA ARG A 163 4.34 20.78 -10.45
C ARG A 163 3.52 19.54 -10.14
N THR A 164 2.93 18.94 -11.16
CA THR A 164 2.20 17.67 -11.04
C THR A 164 3.17 16.50 -11.11
N PHE A 165 3.06 15.58 -10.17
CA PHE A 165 3.75 14.29 -10.16
C PHE A 165 2.73 13.19 -10.35
N SER A 166 2.95 12.32 -11.34
CA SER A 166 2.04 11.23 -11.70
C SER A 166 2.72 9.90 -11.46
N SER A 167 2.09 9.06 -10.66
CA SER A 167 2.57 7.73 -10.35
C SER A 167 1.63 6.67 -10.93
N HIS A 168 2.22 5.56 -11.39
CA HIS A 168 1.54 4.39 -11.90
C HIS A 168 1.81 3.22 -10.96
N TYR A 169 0.77 2.44 -10.64
CA TYR A 169 0.82 1.39 -9.65
C TYR A 169 0.28 0.07 -10.19
N LYS A 170 0.80 -1.01 -9.62
CA LYS A 170 0.26 -2.37 -9.78
C LYS A 170 0.48 -3.18 -8.51
N ILE A 171 -0.42 -4.13 -8.24
CA ILE A 171 -0.10 -5.25 -7.35
C ILE A 171 0.80 -6.18 -8.16
N SER A 172 2.06 -6.33 -7.75
CA SER A 172 3.02 -7.15 -8.47
C SER A 172 3.03 -8.60 -8.03
N ASP A 173 2.67 -8.87 -6.76
CA ASP A 173 2.77 -10.20 -6.16
C ASP A 173 1.98 -10.31 -4.85
N THR A 174 1.81 -11.53 -4.35
CA THR A 174 1.34 -11.87 -3.00
C THR A 174 2.40 -12.73 -2.31
N VAL A 175 3.04 -12.17 -1.28
CA VAL A 175 4.27 -12.75 -0.70
C VAL A 175 4.12 -12.99 0.80
N LEU A 176 4.74 -14.06 1.29
CA LEU A 176 4.98 -14.23 2.73
C LEU A 176 6.23 -13.42 3.10
N LEU A 177 6.04 -12.30 3.79
CA LEU A 177 7.11 -11.37 4.16
C LEU A 177 7.54 -11.60 5.61
N PRO A 178 8.82 -11.93 5.88
CA PRO A 178 9.36 -11.91 7.23
C PRO A 178 9.44 -10.48 7.75
N THR A 179 8.80 -10.22 8.90
CA THR A 179 8.78 -8.91 9.55
C THR A 179 9.12 -9.05 11.04
N PRO A 180 9.44 -7.94 11.73
CA PRO A 180 9.57 -7.94 13.19
C PRO A 180 8.28 -8.35 13.94
N LEU A 181 7.12 -8.30 13.27
CA LEU A 181 5.82 -8.74 13.79
C LEU A 181 5.53 -10.23 13.50
N GLY A 182 6.48 -10.95 12.89
CA GLY A 182 6.34 -12.32 12.39
C GLY A 182 6.24 -12.39 10.87
N ASP A 183 6.01 -13.58 10.33
CA ASP A 183 5.80 -13.78 8.91
C ASP A 183 4.37 -13.37 8.53
N LEU A 184 4.25 -12.41 7.60
CA LEU A 184 2.97 -11.81 7.22
C LEU A 184 2.69 -12.05 5.73
N GLN A 185 1.51 -12.58 5.43
CA GLN A 185 1.01 -12.58 4.06
C GLN A 185 0.72 -11.13 3.63
N CYS A 186 1.39 -10.67 2.58
CA CYS A 186 1.32 -9.30 2.10
C CYS A 186 1.01 -9.24 0.60
N LEU A 187 0.26 -8.23 0.21
CA LEU A 187 0.24 -7.75 -1.17
C LEU A 187 1.49 -6.91 -1.39
N LYS A 188 2.25 -7.22 -2.44
CA LYS A 188 3.38 -6.38 -2.88
C LYS A 188 2.88 -5.43 -3.95
N ILE A 189 2.95 -4.13 -3.67
CA ILE A 189 2.54 -3.06 -4.59
C ILE A 189 3.78 -2.30 -5.04
N VAL A 190 3.90 -2.09 -6.35
CA VAL A 190 4.95 -1.26 -6.94
C VAL A 190 4.31 -0.01 -7.53
N GLY A 191 4.75 1.15 -7.06
CA GLY A 191 4.45 2.46 -7.62
C GLY A 191 5.69 3.04 -8.29
N GLU A 192 5.53 3.62 -9.46
CA GLU A 192 6.59 4.29 -10.21
C GLU A 192 6.13 5.69 -10.58
N CYS A 193 6.96 6.70 -10.32
CA CYS A 193 6.70 8.08 -10.67
C CYS A 193 7.80 8.57 -11.60
N ASP A 194 7.45 8.78 -12.86
CA ASP A 194 8.34 9.46 -13.80
C ASP A 194 8.29 10.95 -13.52
N ASN A 195 9.37 11.49 -12.98
CA ASN A 195 9.60 12.92 -13.00
C ASN A 195 10.68 13.24 -14.05
N THR A 196 10.71 14.47 -14.54
CA THR A 196 11.68 14.85 -15.59
C THR A 196 13.13 14.87 -15.11
N LEU A 197 13.38 14.57 -13.83
CA LEU A 197 14.69 14.64 -13.19
C LEU A 197 15.29 13.22 -13.07
N ASN A 198 14.54 12.26 -12.51
CA ASN A 198 14.82 10.82 -12.40
C ASN A 198 13.54 10.07 -11.99
N THR A 199 13.35 8.83 -12.43
CA THR A 199 12.24 7.98 -11.95
C THR A 199 12.40 7.68 -10.45
N THR A 200 11.31 7.82 -9.69
CA THR A 200 11.24 7.38 -8.28
C THR A 200 10.31 6.18 -8.17
N ILE A 201 10.63 5.27 -7.24
CA ILE A 201 9.91 4.00 -7.09
C ILE A 201 9.55 3.81 -5.62
N LEU A 202 8.35 3.31 -5.35
CA LEU A 202 7.95 2.78 -4.05
C LEU A 202 7.55 1.31 -4.24
N THR A 203 8.23 0.41 -3.56
CA THR A 203 7.69 -0.94 -3.30
C THR A 203 7.11 -0.96 -1.89
N SER A 204 5.80 -1.17 -1.78
CA SER A 204 5.12 -1.28 -0.49
C SER A 204 4.53 -2.67 -0.28
N TYR A 205 4.51 -3.10 0.97
CA TYR A 205 3.95 -4.39 1.38
C TYR A 205 2.77 -4.13 2.28
N PHE A 206 1.59 -4.54 1.83
CA PHE A 206 0.33 -4.31 2.51
C PHE A 206 -0.20 -5.61 3.12
N ASN A 207 -0.46 -5.60 4.42
CA ASN A 207 -1.11 -6.68 5.15
C ASN A 207 -2.50 -6.22 5.62
N HIS A 208 -3.52 -7.09 5.54
CA HIS A 208 -4.89 -6.70 5.91
C HIS A 208 -5.09 -6.33 7.40
N LYS A 209 -4.22 -6.83 8.29
CA LYS A 209 -4.27 -6.54 9.73
C LYS A 209 -3.38 -5.37 10.13
N TYR A 210 -2.23 -5.21 9.49
CA TYR A 210 -1.19 -4.23 9.87
C TYR A 210 -0.94 -3.15 8.82
N VAL A 211 -1.73 -3.12 7.74
CA VAL A 211 -1.65 -2.17 6.62
C VAL A 211 -0.27 -2.14 5.97
N PHE A 212 0.30 -0.97 5.67
CA PHE A 212 1.64 -0.87 5.10
C PHE A 212 2.70 -1.27 6.14
N VAL A 213 3.19 -2.51 6.04
CA VAL A 213 4.16 -3.08 6.99
C VAL A 213 5.61 -2.85 6.57
N ARG A 214 5.85 -2.65 5.27
CA ARG A 214 7.14 -2.24 4.73
C ARG A 214 6.96 -1.30 3.55
N MET A 215 7.80 -0.27 3.47
CA MET A 215 7.85 0.67 2.35
C MET A 215 9.30 0.90 1.94
N GLU A 216 9.64 0.57 0.71
CA GLU A 216 10.98 0.71 0.15
C GLU A 216 10.96 1.75 -0.97
N TYR A 217 11.52 2.92 -0.69
CA TYR A 217 11.63 4.02 -1.65
C TYR A 217 12.98 3.97 -2.35
N SER A 218 12.97 4.15 -3.67
CA SER A 218 14.09 4.64 -4.46
C SER A 218 13.79 6.09 -4.85
N THR A 219 14.62 7.01 -4.38
CA THR A 219 14.33 8.44 -4.42
C THR A 219 15.05 9.15 -5.57
N VAL A 220 14.69 10.40 -5.83
CA VAL A 220 15.14 11.15 -7.03
C VAL A 220 16.67 11.30 -7.12
N ASP A 221 17.36 11.23 -5.99
CA ASP A 221 18.82 11.28 -5.84
C ASP A 221 19.46 9.89 -5.79
N ASN A 222 18.75 8.85 -6.24
CA ASN A 222 19.17 7.45 -6.26
C ASN A 222 19.49 6.85 -4.88
N GLN A 223 18.98 7.46 -3.80
CA GLN A 223 19.06 6.90 -2.46
C GLN A 223 17.93 5.90 -2.21
N LYS A 224 18.10 5.06 -1.17
CA LYS A 224 17.06 4.15 -0.70
C LYS A 224 16.61 4.51 0.71
N ILE A 225 15.30 4.51 0.95
CA ILE A 225 14.73 4.65 2.30
C ILE A 225 13.80 3.46 2.54
N VAL A 226 14.06 2.69 3.59
CA VAL A 226 13.29 1.50 3.94
C VAL A 226 12.62 1.69 5.28
N PHE A 227 11.30 1.62 5.31
CA PHE A 227 10.48 1.65 6.50
C PHE A 227 10.05 0.23 6.82
N ASP A 228 10.27 -0.21 8.05
CA ASP A 228 9.82 -1.49 8.60
C ASP A 228 8.91 -1.22 9.80
N LEU A 229 7.66 -1.67 9.73
CA LEU A 229 6.76 -1.62 10.89
C LEU A 229 7.26 -2.58 11.96
N ILE A 230 7.63 -2.04 13.12
CA ILE A 230 8.16 -2.83 14.23
C ILE A 230 7.15 -2.97 15.37
N GLU A 231 6.16 -2.08 15.44
CA GLU A 231 5.15 -2.09 16.49
C GLU A 231 3.87 -1.38 16.01
N MET A 232 2.71 -1.89 16.44
CA MET A 232 1.43 -1.20 16.35
C MET A 232 0.71 -1.29 17.69
N SER A 233 0.28 -0.16 18.23
CA SER A 233 -0.42 -0.06 19.50
C SER A 233 -1.59 0.92 19.45
N ASP A 234 -2.49 0.82 20.42
CA ASP A 234 -3.49 1.85 20.67
C ASP A 234 -2.81 3.15 21.11
N TYR A 235 -3.37 4.28 20.69
CA TYR A 235 -2.89 5.61 21.03
C TYR A 235 -3.96 6.37 21.81
N GLU A 236 -3.63 6.71 23.05
CA GLU A 236 -4.43 7.58 23.89
C GLU A 236 -3.91 9.02 23.79
N ASP A 237 -4.73 9.91 23.25
CA ASP A 237 -4.44 11.34 23.20
C ASP A 237 -4.55 11.96 24.60
N LYS A 238 -3.41 12.02 25.30
CA LYS A 238 -3.32 12.58 26.66
C LYS A 238 -3.65 14.07 26.75
N SER A 239 -3.77 14.78 25.61
CA SER A 239 -4.18 16.19 25.61
C SER A 239 -5.66 16.39 25.96
N ASN A 240 -6.46 15.31 26.00
CA ASN A 240 -7.87 15.32 26.40
C ASN A 240 -8.13 14.79 27.82
N ILE A 241 -7.10 14.57 28.64
CA ILE A 241 -7.33 14.33 30.08
C ILE A 241 -7.76 15.67 30.68
N SER A 242 -9.08 15.86 30.76
CA SER A 242 -9.71 16.96 31.47
C SER A 242 -9.11 17.04 32.87
N LEU A 243 -8.58 18.22 33.19
CA LEU A 243 -8.20 18.66 34.53
C LEU A 243 -9.41 18.54 35.47
N PHE A 244 -9.60 17.37 36.05
CA PHE A 244 -10.31 17.23 37.32
C PHE A 244 -9.27 16.87 38.37
N PRO A 245 -8.57 17.85 38.98
CA PRO A 245 -7.88 17.57 40.22
C PRO A 245 -8.94 17.12 41.23
N GLU A 246 -8.71 15.96 41.82
CA GLU A 246 -9.54 15.32 42.84
C GLU A 246 -9.98 16.34 43.90
N LEU A 247 -11.28 16.65 43.92
CA LEU A 247 -11.98 17.05 45.14
C LEU A 247 -12.24 15.79 45.95
N LEU A 248 -11.23 15.29 46.64
CA LEU A 248 -11.38 14.35 47.75
C LEU A 248 -10.42 14.76 48.86
N ASN A 249 -10.84 15.79 49.60
CA ASN A 249 -10.43 16.04 50.97
C ASN A 249 -11.57 16.81 51.64
N GLU A 250 -12.60 16.07 52.08
CA GLU A 250 -13.40 16.37 53.27
C GLU A 250 -13.63 15.07 54.05
#